data_AF-A0A6J4FCK6-F1
#
_entry.id   AF-A0A6J4FCK6-F1
#
_cell.length_a   1.000
_cell.length_b   1.000
_cell.length_c   1.000
_cell.angle_alpha   90.00
_cell.angle_beta   90.00
_cell.angle_gamma   90.00
#
_symmetry.space_group_name_H-M   'P 1'
#
loop_
_entity.id
_entity.type
_entity.pdbx_description
1 polymer ?
#
loop_
_entity_poly.entity_id
_entity_poly.type
_entity_poly.pdbx_seq_one_letter_code
_entity_poly.pdbx_strand_id
1 'polypeptide(L)'
;MNTQTGALLHQAHMTTIEALQSLEEFLGANRKPPQVDDLVARRMKQLSRTLRSEVESHFGFEENHLFKAFVEQGETGIVTMLTHEHRSILPLAIQVADLALAAAEGGSFSESAWTEFKDAGSELIEREIFHIQKEEMGLIAAISALIDPEADQELADIYRREVG
;
A
#
# COMPACT_ATOMS: atom_id res chain seq x y z
N MET A 1 20.51 6.83 12.34
CA MET A 1 21.01 5.56 11.76
C MET A 1 19.85 4.97 10.99
N ASN A 2 20.08 4.44 9.79
CA ASN A 2 19.00 3.81 9.01
C ASN A 2 18.74 2.41 9.59
N THR A 3 17.53 2.14 10.09
CA THR A 3 17.15 0.83 10.65
C THR A 3 16.82 -0.16 9.54
N GLN A 4 16.91 -1.46 9.81
CA GLN A 4 16.58 -2.48 8.81
C GLN A 4 15.09 -2.51 8.52
N THR A 5 14.26 -2.44 9.56
CA THR A 5 12.81 -2.35 9.40
C THR A 5 12.43 -1.11 8.60
N GLY A 6 12.99 0.05 8.94
CA GLY A 6 12.73 1.29 8.22
C GLY A 6 13.12 1.22 6.74
N ALA A 7 14.25 0.58 6.40
CA ALA A 7 14.67 0.39 5.02
C ALA A 7 13.73 -0.54 4.23
N LEU A 8 13.19 -1.57 4.88
CA LEU A 8 12.23 -2.50 4.26
C LEU A 8 10.87 -1.83 4.01
N LEU A 9 10.36 -1.08 4.99
CA LEU A 9 9.13 -0.29 4.86
C LEU A 9 9.29 0.72 3.73
N HIS A 10 10.39 1.48 3.73
CA HIS A 10 10.69 2.45 2.69
C HIS A 10 10.67 1.83 1.28
N GLN A 11 11.28 0.65 1.11
CA GLN A 11 11.30 -0.01 -0.19
C GLN A 11 9.90 -0.45 -0.65
N ALA A 12 9.04 -0.90 0.27
CA ALA A 12 7.66 -1.22 -0.04
C ALA A 12 6.87 0.04 -0.40
N HIS A 13 6.98 1.10 0.39
CA HIS A 13 6.35 2.39 0.11
C HIS A 13 6.72 2.93 -1.28
N MET A 14 7.99 2.87 -1.67
CA MET A 14 8.40 3.33 -3.00
C MET A 14 7.76 2.48 -4.12
N THR A 15 7.64 1.17 -3.90
CA THR A 15 6.97 0.26 -4.85
C THR A 15 5.48 0.60 -4.99
N THR A 16 4.81 0.88 -3.88
CA THR A 16 3.39 1.27 -3.86
C THR A 16 3.18 2.63 -4.50
N ILE A 17 4.03 3.63 -4.19
CA ILE A 17 4.00 4.95 -4.84
C ILE A 17 4.16 4.84 -6.36
N GLU A 18 5.12 4.05 -6.85
CA GLU A 18 5.30 3.83 -8.29
C GLU A 18 4.05 3.23 -8.95
N ALA A 19 3.40 2.27 -8.28
CA ALA A 19 2.16 1.67 -8.77
C ALA A 19 0.99 2.69 -8.79
N LEU A 20 0.87 3.54 -7.77
CA LEU A 20 -0.17 4.58 -7.70
C LEU A 20 0.04 5.69 -8.72
N GLN A 21 1.29 6.12 -8.96
CA GLN A 21 1.63 7.07 -10.02
C GLN A 21 1.30 6.49 -11.39
N SER A 22 1.65 5.22 -11.62
CA SER A 22 1.29 4.54 -12.88
C SER A 22 -0.23 4.42 -13.05
N LEU A 23 -0.98 4.19 -11.95
CA LEU A 23 -2.43 4.20 -11.95
C LEU A 23 -2.96 5.60 -12.30
N GLU A 24 -2.48 6.65 -11.64
CA GLU A 24 -2.89 8.03 -11.88
C GLU A 24 -2.74 8.43 -13.36
N GLU A 25 -1.57 8.15 -13.94
CA GLU A 25 -1.31 8.38 -15.37
C GLU A 25 -2.30 7.60 -16.25
N PHE A 26 -2.56 6.34 -15.90
CA PHE A 26 -3.48 5.49 -16.64
C PHE A 26 -4.93 5.99 -16.58
N LEU A 27 -5.40 6.43 -15.41
CA LEU A 27 -6.75 7.00 -15.24
C LEU A 27 -6.88 8.34 -15.97
N GLY A 28 -5.82 9.17 -15.95
CA GLY A 28 -5.76 10.46 -16.62
C GLY A 28 -5.75 10.34 -18.15
N ALA A 29 -5.05 9.35 -18.69
CA ALA A 29 -4.99 9.09 -20.13
C ALA A 29 -6.31 8.52 -20.70
N ASN A 30 -7.13 7.88 -19.87
CA ASN A 30 -8.31 7.14 -20.32
C ASN A 30 -9.62 7.77 -19.81
N ARG A 31 -10.33 8.46 -20.72
CA ARG A 31 -11.69 8.98 -20.44
C ARG A 31 -12.76 7.90 -20.52
N LYS A 32 -12.55 6.87 -21.33
CA LYS A 32 -13.44 5.73 -21.57
C LYS A 32 -12.69 4.43 -21.22
N PRO A 33 -13.40 3.30 -21.04
CA PRO A 33 -12.77 2.00 -20.83
C PRO A 33 -11.69 1.75 -21.89
N PRO A 34 -10.41 1.55 -21.52
CA PRO A 34 -9.38 1.22 -22.48
C PRO A 34 -9.54 -0.21 -22.98
N GLN A 35 -9.02 -0.49 -24.17
CA GLN A 35 -8.80 -1.87 -24.59
C GLN A 35 -7.74 -2.49 -23.68
N VAL A 36 -8.02 -3.69 -23.16
CA VAL A 36 -7.06 -4.43 -22.33
C VAL A 36 -6.28 -5.37 -23.23
N ASP A 37 -5.22 -4.85 -23.83
CA ASP A 37 -4.22 -5.66 -24.54
C ASP A 37 -3.28 -6.37 -23.53
N ASP A 38 -2.34 -7.17 -24.04
CA ASP A 38 -1.41 -7.93 -23.20
C ASP A 38 -0.56 -7.04 -22.27
N LEU A 39 -0.26 -5.80 -22.69
CA LEU A 39 0.52 -4.87 -21.88
C LEU A 39 -0.34 -4.33 -20.73
N VAL A 40 -1.56 -3.89 -21.03
CA VAL A 40 -2.52 -3.40 -20.02
C VAL A 40 -2.89 -4.53 -19.06
N ALA A 41 -3.14 -5.74 -19.55
CA ALA A 41 -3.45 -6.90 -18.71
C ALA A 41 -2.32 -7.20 -17.70
N ARG A 42 -1.05 -7.15 -18.14
CA ARG A 42 0.09 -7.32 -17.24
C ARG A 42 0.19 -6.20 -16.21
N ARG A 43 -0.03 -4.95 -16.61
CA ARG A 43 -0.05 -3.80 -15.69
C ARG A 43 -1.14 -3.93 -14.63
N MET A 44 -2.36 -4.31 -15.03
CA MET A 44 -3.48 -4.51 -14.10
C MET A 44 -3.22 -5.65 -13.11
N LYS A 45 -2.63 -6.76 -13.57
CA LYS A 45 -2.20 -7.86 -12.67
C LYS A 45 -1.10 -7.41 -11.71
N GLN A 46 -0.16 -6.59 -12.17
CA GLN A 46 0.88 -6.04 -11.30
C GLN A 46 0.27 -5.10 -10.25
N LEU A 47 -0.58 -4.16 -10.66
CA LEU A 47 -1.30 -3.25 -9.75
C LEU A 47 -2.06 -4.04 -8.67
N SER A 48 -2.85 -5.04 -9.08
CA SER A 48 -3.61 -5.89 -8.15
C SER A 48 -2.70 -6.56 -7.12
N ARG A 49 -1.57 -7.12 -7.55
CA ARG A 49 -0.59 -7.75 -6.63
C ARG A 49 0.06 -6.75 -5.68
N THR A 50 0.48 -5.59 -6.18
CA THR A 50 1.11 -4.55 -5.35
C THR A 50 0.14 -4.04 -4.30
N LEU A 51 -1.09 -3.68 -4.68
CA LEU A 51 -2.10 -3.18 -3.74
C LEU A 51 -2.47 -4.22 -2.68
N ARG A 52 -2.56 -5.50 -3.05
CA ARG A 52 -2.80 -6.59 -2.08
C ARG A 52 -1.63 -6.77 -1.13
N SER A 53 -0.40 -6.74 -1.63
CA SER A 53 0.79 -6.80 -0.78
C SER A 53 0.83 -5.66 0.23
N GLU A 54 0.44 -4.46 -0.18
CA GLU A 54 0.33 -3.29 0.70
C GLU A 54 -0.72 -3.54 1.80
N VAL A 55 -1.98 -3.69 1.42
CA VAL A 55 -3.06 -3.63 2.43
C VAL A 55 -3.32 -4.94 3.18
N GLU A 56 -2.84 -6.08 2.67
CA GLU A 56 -3.01 -7.38 3.33
C GLU A 56 -1.76 -7.80 4.11
N SER A 57 -0.56 -7.58 3.55
CA SER A 57 0.70 -8.00 4.18
C SER A 57 1.41 -6.86 4.89
N HIS A 58 1.61 -5.69 4.25
CA HIS A 58 2.34 -4.58 4.84
C HIS A 58 1.57 -3.99 6.04
N PHE A 59 0.32 -3.57 5.86
CA PHE A 59 -0.54 -3.14 6.98
C PHE A 59 -0.68 -4.22 8.06
N GLY A 60 -0.75 -5.49 7.61
CA GLY A 60 -0.79 -6.64 8.49
C GLY A 60 0.44 -6.73 9.40
N PHE A 61 1.64 -6.57 8.84
CA PHE A 61 2.89 -6.52 9.59
C PHE A 61 2.88 -5.36 10.60
N GLU A 62 2.49 -4.18 10.14
CA GLU A 62 2.52 -2.99 10.98
C GLU A 62 1.59 -3.12 12.18
N GLU A 63 0.32 -3.47 11.95
CA GLU A 63 -0.68 -3.61 13.02
C GLU A 63 -0.37 -4.77 13.97
N ASN A 64 0.15 -5.89 13.45
CA ASN A 64 0.37 -7.09 14.25
C ASN A 64 1.72 -7.11 14.97
N HIS A 65 2.70 -6.30 14.54
CA HIS A 65 4.06 -6.34 15.09
C HIS A 65 4.58 -4.95 15.43
N LEU A 66 4.75 -4.07 14.42
CA LEU A 66 5.41 -2.78 14.60
C LEU A 66 4.64 -1.86 15.57
N PHE A 67 3.34 -1.71 15.37
CA PHE A 67 2.48 -0.85 16.18
C PHE A 67 2.37 -1.37 17.62
N LYS A 68 2.45 -2.69 17.84
CA LYS A 68 2.50 -3.25 19.20
C LYS A 68 3.78 -2.82 19.92
N ALA A 69 4.93 -2.91 19.26
CA ALA A 69 6.20 -2.44 19.82
C ALA A 69 6.15 -0.95 20.17
N PHE A 70 5.50 -0.12 19.34
CA PHE A 70 5.31 1.31 19.62
C PHE A 70 4.42 1.56 20.83
N VAL A 71 3.29 0.85 20.93
CA VAL A 71 2.37 0.97 22.08
C VAL A 71 3.07 0.57 23.38
N GLU A 72 3.93 -0.46 23.35
CA GLU A 72 4.72 -0.87 24.51
C GLU A 72 5.72 0.22 24.97
N GLN A 73 6.19 1.07 24.05
CA GLN A 73 7.01 2.25 24.35
C GLN A 73 6.17 3.49 24.72
N GLY A 74 4.84 3.38 24.77
CA GLY A 74 3.92 4.47 25.09
C GLY A 74 3.48 5.32 23.89
N GLU A 75 3.93 4.99 22.68
CA GLU A 75 3.54 5.68 21.44
C GLU A 75 2.20 5.18 20.93
N THR A 76 1.12 5.86 21.32
CA THR A 76 -0.26 5.47 20.97
C THR A 76 -0.91 6.40 19.95
N GLY A 77 -0.45 7.65 19.86
CA GLY A 77 -1.04 8.67 18.99
C GLY A 77 -0.88 8.35 17.50
N ILE A 78 0.35 8.09 17.07
CA ILE A 78 0.65 7.73 15.67
C ILE A 78 0.00 6.40 15.28
N VAL A 79 0.09 5.40 16.16
CA VAL A 79 -0.53 4.08 15.96
C VAL A 79 -2.04 4.19 15.75
N THR A 80 -2.73 4.96 16.60
CA THR A 80 -4.18 5.14 16.48
C THR A 80 -4.53 5.82 15.15
N MET A 81 -3.78 6.84 14.76
CA MET A 81 -4.01 7.57 13.50
C MET A 81 -3.86 6.64 12.29
N LEU A 82 -2.71 5.95 12.17
CA LEU A 82 -2.41 5.10 11.02
C LEU A 82 -3.37 3.90 10.94
N THR A 83 -3.68 3.25 12.05
CA THR A 83 -4.68 2.16 12.08
C THR A 83 -6.06 2.62 11.61
N HIS A 84 -6.46 3.87 11.93
CA HIS A 84 -7.72 4.42 11.43
C HIS A 84 -7.69 4.67 9.92
N GLU A 85 -6.54 5.06 9.38
CA GLU A 85 -6.34 5.26 7.96
C GLU A 85 -6.34 3.94 7.19
N HIS A 86 -5.63 2.91 7.69
CA HIS A 86 -5.64 1.55 7.13
C HIS A 86 -7.06 1.05 6.90
N ARG A 87 -7.93 1.18 7.91
CA ARG A 87 -9.35 0.76 7.82
C ARG A 87 -10.12 1.48 6.72
N SER A 88 -9.71 2.70 6.39
CA SER A 88 -10.35 3.51 5.35
C SER A 88 -9.80 3.24 3.96
N ILE A 89 -8.52 2.87 3.87
CA ILE A 89 -7.78 2.60 2.63
C ILE A 89 -8.02 1.18 2.15
N LEU A 90 -7.94 0.19 3.05
CA LEU A 90 -8.06 -1.24 2.74
C LEU A 90 -9.23 -1.56 1.82
N PRO A 91 -10.49 -1.14 2.09
CA PRO A 91 -11.60 -1.48 1.20
C PRO A 91 -11.45 -0.88 -0.21
N LEU A 92 -10.87 0.32 -0.35
CA LEU A 92 -10.62 0.96 -1.65
C LEU A 92 -9.54 0.19 -2.42
N ALA A 93 -8.43 -0.13 -1.76
CA ALA A 93 -7.33 -0.88 -2.37
C ALA A 93 -7.78 -2.27 -2.87
N ILE A 94 -8.57 -2.99 -2.06
CA ILE A 94 -9.14 -4.28 -2.45
C ILE A 94 -10.08 -4.13 -3.66
N GLN A 95 -10.96 -3.13 -3.65
CA GLN A 95 -11.86 -2.87 -4.78
C GLN A 95 -11.09 -2.59 -6.08
N VAL A 96 -10.07 -1.73 -6.03
CA VAL A 96 -9.23 -1.41 -7.19
C VAL A 96 -8.45 -2.65 -7.66
N ALA A 97 -7.89 -3.42 -6.74
CA ALA A 97 -7.16 -4.65 -7.05
C ALA A 97 -8.04 -5.70 -7.73
N ASP A 98 -9.28 -5.86 -7.28
CA ASP A 98 -10.23 -6.83 -7.84
C ASP A 98 -10.71 -6.41 -9.22
N LEU A 99 -11.06 -5.14 -9.40
CA LEU A 99 -11.47 -4.60 -10.71
C LEU A 99 -10.34 -4.67 -11.73
N ALA A 100 -9.10 -4.38 -11.32
CA ALA A 100 -7.93 -4.52 -12.18
C ALA A 100 -7.73 -5.98 -12.62
N LEU A 101 -7.78 -6.92 -11.68
CA LEU A 101 -7.59 -8.34 -11.98
C LEU A 101 -8.70 -8.87 -12.91
N ALA A 102 -9.96 -8.55 -12.60
CA ALA A 102 -11.11 -8.94 -13.41
C ALA A 102 -10.98 -8.41 -14.85
N ALA A 103 -10.56 -7.16 -15.03
CA ALA A 103 -10.35 -6.61 -16.36
C ALA A 103 -9.20 -7.28 -17.11
N ALA A 104 -8.11 -7.63 -16.40
CA ALA A 104 -6.97 -8.33 -16.99
C ALA A 104 -7.30 -9.76 -17.43
N GLU A 105 -8.19 -10.44 -16.71
CA GLU A 105 -8.62 -11.81 -17.02
C GLU A 105 -9.74 -11.83 -18.07
N GLY A 106 -10.66 -10.86 -18.02
CA GLY A 106 -11.76 -10.72 -18.98
C GLY A 106 -11.39 -10.00 -20.27
N GLY A 107 -10.20 -9.39 -20.35
CA GLY A 107 -9.73 -8.65 -21.53
C GLY A 107 -10.48 -7.34 -21.82
N SER A 108 -11.27 -6.84 -20.86
CA SER A 108 -11.98 -5.55 -20.98
C SER A 108 -12.50 -5.04 -19.63
N PHE A 109 -12.74 -3.74 -19.54
CA PHE A 109 -13.62 -3.17 -18.53
C PHE A 109 -15.02 -2.98 -19.14
N SER A 110 -16.07 -3.33 -18.40
CA SER A 110 -17.40 -2.79 -18.70
C SER A 110 -17.44 -1.29 -18.40
N GLU A 111 -18.41 -0.55 -18.93
CA GLU A 111 -18.55 0.88 -18.62
C GLU A 111 -18.76 1.12 -17.11
N SER A 112 -19.56 0.29 -16.44
CA SER A 112 -19.78 0.40 -14.99
C SER A 112 -18.51 0.09 -14.19
N ALA A 113 -17.82 -1.01 -14.51
CA ALA A 113 -16.59 -1.41 -13.83
C ALA A 113 -15.48 -0.37 -14.04
N TRP A 114 -15.44 0.27 -15.21
CA TRP A 114 -14.51 1.36 -15.47
C TRP A 114 -14.77 2.60 -14.62
N THR A 115 -16.03 3.01 -14.48
CA THR A 115 -16.39 4.12 -13.59
C THR A 115 -16.02 3.80 -12.14
N GLU A 116 -16.38 2.62 -11.65
CA GLU A 116 -16.03 2.18 -10.29
C GLU A 116 -14.51 2.14 -10.08
N PHE A 117 -13.76 1.62 -11.05
CA PHE A 117 -12.30 1.56 -11.00
C PHE A 117 -11.66 2.95 -10.97
N LYS A 118 -12.19 3.89 -11.77
CA LYS A 118 -11.72 5.27 -11.79
C LYS A 118 -11.99 5.97 -10.46
N ASP A 119 -13.21 5.90 -9.97
CA ASP A 119 -13.63 6.62 -8.77
C ASP A 119 -12.87 6.09 -7.54
N ALA A 120 -12.82 4.77 -7.36
CA ALA A 120 -12.07 4.15 -6.28
C ALA A 120 -10.55 4.36 -6.43
N GLY A 121 -10.02 4.28 -7.66
CA GLY A 121 -8.61 4.48 -7.95
C GLY A 121 -8.12 5.89 -7.63
N SER A 122 -8.89 6.92 -8.01
CA SER A 122 -8.54 8.31 -7.70
C SER A 122 -8.55 8.59 -6.20
N GLU A 123 -9.56 8.11 -5.47
CA GLU A 123 -9.60 8.25 -4.01
C GLU A 123 -8.45 7.50 -3.32
N LEU A 124 -8.15 6.28 -3.78
CA LEU A 124 -7.05 5.47 -3.26
C LEU A 124 -5.71 6.18 -3.41
N ILE A 125 -5.43 6.74 -4.60
CA ILE A 125 -4.17 7.48 -4.86
C ILE A 125 -3.97 8.59 -3.83
N GLU A 126 -4.99 9.42 -3.58
CA GLU A 126 -4.89 10.53 -2.64
C GLU A 126 -4.65 10.05 -1.21
N ARG A 127 -5.43 9.06 -0.76
CA ARG A 127 -5.35 8.55 0.63
C ARG A 127 -4.04 7.83 0.89
N GLU A 128 -3.63 6.95 0.00
CA GLU A 128 -2.48 6.09 0.18
C GLU A 128 -1.16 6.88 0.09
N ILE A 129 -1.05 7.83 -0.84
CA ILE A 129 0.11 8.71 -0.90
C ILE A 129 0.24 9.53 0.39
N PHE A 130 -0.86 10.08 0.89
CA PHE A 130 -0.82 10.88 2.12
C PHE A 130 -0.54 10.03 3.37
N HIS A 131 -1.01 8.78 3.38
CA HIS A 131 -0.72 7.79 4.41
C HIS A 131 0.78 7.47 4.46
N ILE A 132 1.35 7.01 3.35
CA ILE A 132 2.78 6.71 3.20
C ILE A 132 3.66 7.90 3.59
N GLN A 133 3.27 9.13 3.21
CA GLN A 133 4.02 10.33 3.58
C GLN A 133 4.16 10.51 5.10
N LYS A 134 3.11 10.21 5.88
CA LYS A 134 3.20 10.31 7.35
C LYS A 134 4.07 9.22 7.94
N GLU A 135 4.10 8.05 7.34
CA GLU A 135 4.94 6.95 7.80
C GLU A 135 6.41 7.24 7.50
N GLU A 136 6.71 7.68 6.28
CA GLU A 136 8.06 8.11 5.88
C GLU A 136 8.59 9.25 6.77
N MET A 137 7.75 10.26 7.04
CA MET A 137 8.17 11.44 7.80
C MET A 137 8.14 11.23 9.32
N GLY A 138 7.25 10.36 9.81
CA GLY A 138 6.96 10.18 11.24
C GLY A 138 7.34 8.80 11.75
N LEU A 139 6.72 7.75 11.21
CA LEU A 139 6.88 6.37 11.68
C LEU A 139 8.33 5.88 11.54
N ILE A 140 8.94 6.02 10.36
CA ILE A 140 10.32 5.56 10.11
C ILE A 140 11.32 6.28 11.02
N ALA A 141 11.13 7.60 11.23
CA ALA A 141 11.93 8.37 12.17
C ALA A 141 11.78 7.86 13.61
N ALA A 142 10.57 7.50 14.02
CA ALA A 142 10.30 6.95 15.34
C ALA A 142 10.90 5.54 15.53
N ILE A 143 10.93 4.69 14.49
CA ILE A 143 11.64 3.40 14.56
C ILE A 143 13.10 3.62 14.95
N SER A 144 13.76 4.57 14.28
CA SER A 144 15.17 4.90 14.53
C SER A 144 15.45 5.47 15.93
N ALA A 145 14.42 6.03 16.58
CA ALA A 145 14.55 6.69 17.88
C ALA A 145 14.16 5.79 19.06
N LEU A 146 13.21 4.88 18.86
CA LEU A 146 12.54 4.14 19.94
C LEU A 146 12.82 2.64 19.93
N ILE A 147 13.12 2.07 18.77
CA ILE A 147 13.35 0.64 18.62
C ILE A 147 14.84 0.37 18.75
N ASP A 148 15.20 -0.50 19.69
CA ASP A 148 16.60 -0.91 19.86
C ASP A 148 17.06 -1.84 18.71
N PRO A 149 18.38 -2.01 18.51
CA PRO A 149 18.89 -2.79 17.38
C PRO A 149 18.49 -4.27 17.38
N GLU A 150 18.23 -4.89 18.54
CA GLU A 150 17.82 -6.29 18.61
C GLU A 150 16.35 -6.44 18.18
N ALA A 151 15.48 -5.56 18.69
CA ALA A 151 14.09 -5.49 18.28
C ALA A 151 13.93 -5.11 16.79
N ASP A 152 14.75 -4.21 16.26
CA ASP A 152 14.74 -3.86 14.83
C ASP A 152 15.13 -5.06 13.95
N GLN A 153 16.12 -5.87 14.37
CA GLN A 153 16.48 -7.08 13.65
C GLN A 153 15.35 -8.10 13.66
N GLU A 154 14.68 -8.31 14.80
CA GLU A 154 13.54 -9.23 14.91
C GLU A 154 12.37 -8.78 14.02
N LEU A 155 12.02 -7.49 14.07
CA LEU A 155 10.97 -6.91 13.23
C LEU A 155 11.31 -7.03 11.73
N ALA A 156 12.55 -6.77 11.34
CA ALA A 156 12.99 -6.95 9.97
C ALA A 156 12.91 -8.42 9.51
N ASP A 157 13.23 -9.38 10.39
CA ASP A 157 13.10 -10.81 10.09
C ASP A 157 11.64 -11.27 10.02
N ILE A 158 10.74 -10.68 10.81
CA ILE A 158 9.29 -10.89 10.67
C ILE A 158 8.82 -10.34 9.32
N TYR A 159 9.17 -9.10 9.00
CA TYR A 159 8.78 -8.43 7.74
C TYR A 159 9.16 -9.26 6.52
N ARG A 160 10.40 -9.75 6.46
CA ARG A 160 10.89 -10.59 5.34
C ARG A 160 10.14 -11.91 5.19
N ARG A 161 9.54 -12.46 6.25
CA ARG A 161 8.77 -13.71 6.18
C ARG A 161 7.31 -13.50 5.79
N GLU A 162 6.73 -12.38 6.20
CA GLU A 162 5.29 -12.14 6.10
C GLU A 162 4.90 -11.21 4.94
N VAL A 163 5.83 -10.36 4.51
CA VAL A 163 5.64 -9.39 3.41
C VAL A 163 6.58 -9.67 2.23
N GLY A 164 7.80 -10.14 2.52
CA GLY A 164 8.87 -10.36 1.53
C GLY A 164 8.74 -11.59 0.64
#